data_AF-A0A2T5MDC0-F1
#
_entry.id   AF-A0A2T5MDC0-F1
#
_cell.length_a   1.000
_cell.length_b   1.000
_cell.length_c   1.000
_cell.angle_alpha   90.00
_cell.angle_beta   90.00
_cell.angle_gamma   90.00
#
_symmetry.space_group_name_H-M   'P 1'
#
loop_
_entity.id
_entity.type
_entity.pdbx_description
1 polymer ?
#
loop_
_entity_poly.entity_id
_entity_poly.type
_entity_poly.pdbx_seq_one_letter_code
_entity_poly.pdbx_strand_id
1 'polypeptide(L)'
;MTFARCLIAFTMLLTVETVVAQGIAVTAEPISPTSIRSALPTGPLVLPPEVDIGAATTFIKIGFGLDESVRFQSTQLLTPRLRIVQAQKLIALVKSYNNFEGEKVAAAMTEFRGKVSSIEFGREGSPVLYIDLPYWTHQREETVLAGKGEKIPDNENAKLVERLKQVFIKKLAADEFDVEGRRIRIWWD
;
A
#
# COMPACT_ATOMS: atom_id res chain seq x y z
N MET A 1 29.86 41.72 -58.02
CA MET A 1 28.62 41.82 -58.84
C MET A 1 27.46 41.31 -58.00
N THR A 2 26.62 42.25 -57.58
CA THR A 2 25.18 42.23 -57.29
C THR A 2 24.50 40.89 -56.90
N PHE A 3 24.11 40.79 -55.62
CA PHE A 3 22.88 40.08 -55.19
C PHE A 3 22.26 40.95 -54.07
N ALA A 4 21.31 41.82 -54.40
CA ALA A 4 19.86 41.56 -54.52
C ALA A 4 19.22 41.21 -53.17
N ARG A 5 18.61 42.25 -52.59
CA ARG A 5 17.76 42.27 -51.39
C ARG A 5 16.56 41.33 -51.53
N CYS A 6 16.19 40.64 -50.47
CA CYS A 6 14.79 40.28 -50.22
C CYS A 6 14.51 40.41 -48.71
N LEU A 7 13.81 41.49 -48.37
CA LEU A 7 13.32 41.81 -47.02
C LEU A 7 11.92 41.20 -46.93
N ILE A 8 11.73 40.13 -46.15
CA ILE A 8 10.40 39.61 -45.84
C ILE A 8 10.09 40.00 -44.40
N ALA A 9 9.28 41.05 -44.27
CA ALA A 9 8.65 41.44 -43.01
C ALA A 9 7.51 40.47 -42.73
N PHE A 10 7.63 39.67 -41.67
CA PHE A 10 6.57 38.78 -41.20
C PHE A 10 5.89 39.42 -40.00
N THR A 11 4.79 40.13 -40.26
CA THR A 11 3.90 40.69 -39.24
C THR A 11 2.97 39.57 -38.76
N MET A 12 3.27 38.94 -37.63
CA MET A 12 2.31 38.04 -36.97
C MET A 12 1.30 38.90 -36.20
N LEU A 13 0.09 38.98 -36.74
CA LEU A 13 -1.11 39.43 -36.04
C LEU A 13 -1.48 38.34 -35.01
N LEU A 14 -1.30 38.61 -33.72
CA LEU A 14 -1.88 37.81 -32.64
C LEU A 14 -3.27 38.37 -32.34
N THR A 15 -4.30 37.69 -32.84
CA THR A 15 -5.69 37.90 -32.39
C THR A 15 -5.86 37.29 -31.01
N VAL A 16 -6.05 38.15 -30.01
CA VAL A 16 -6.47 37.76 -28.66
C VAL A 16 -7.98 37.51 -28.72
N GLU A 17 -8.39 36.25 -28.74
CA GLU A 17 -9.79 35.89 -28.48
C GLU A 17 -10.05 35.89 -26.98
N THR A 18 -10.80 36.89 -26.54
CA THR A 18 -11.30 37.07 -25.18
C THR A 18 -12.39 36.02 -24.93
N VAL A 19 -12.07 34.96 -24.19
CA VAL A 19 -13.09 34.03 -23.69
C VAL A 19 -13.79 34.69 -22.49
N VAL A 20 -15.04 35.09 -22.71
CA VAL A 20 -15.97 35.58 -21.69
C VAL A 20 -16.33 34.41 -20.77
N ALA A 21 -15.75 34.38 -19.56
CA ALA A 21 -16.15 33.46 -18.50
C ALA A 21 -17.54 33.89 -17.98
N GLN A 22 -18.57 33.09 -18.30
CA GLN A 22 -19.88 33.22 -17.68
C GLN A 22 -19.76 32.84 -16.20
N GLY A 23 -20.07 33.80 -15.33
CA GLY A 23 -20.13 33.62 -13.90
C GLY A 23 -21.25 32.66 -13.52
N ILE A 24 -20.88 31.49 -13.00
CA ILE A 24 -21.77 30.67 -12.17
C ILE A 24 -21.56 31.17 -10.74
N ALA A 25 -22.53 31.94 -10.24
CA ALA A 25 -22.60 32.28 -8.83
C ALA A 25 -22.93 31.00 -8.04
N VAL A 26 -21.91 30.34 -7.51
CA VAL A 26 -22.09 29.25 -6.53
C VAL A 26 -22.27 29.93 -5.18
N THR A 27 -23.53 30.11 -4.77
CA THR A 27 -23.89 30.43 -3.39
C THR A 27 -23.54 29.21 -2.52
N ALA A 28 -22.38 29.26 -1.87
CA ALA A 28 -22.04 28.31 -0.82
C ALA A 28 -22.90 28.62 0.41
N GLU A 29 -23.86 27.74 0.72
CA GLU A 29 -24.55 27.77 2.00
C GLU A 29 -23.57 27.36 3.12
N PRO A 30 -23.58 28.04 4.27
CA PRO A 30 -22.74 27.68 5.41
C PRO A 30 -23.23 26.35 6.01
N ILE A 31 -22.44 25.29 5.85
CA ILE A 31 -22.65 24.01 6.54
C ILE A 31 -22.53 24.22 8.06
N SER A 32 -23.65 24.10 8.77
CA SER A 32 -23.68 24.06 10.23
C SER A 32 -22.86 22.89 10.78
N PRO A 33 -22.00 23.09 11.80
CA PRO A 33 -21.26 22.01 12.43
C PRO A 33 -22.20 21.27 13.38
N THR A 34 -22.98 20.33 12.86
CA THR A 34 -23.80 19.46 13.72
C THR A 34 -23.78 18.03 13.22
N SER A 35 -23.13 17.19 14.02
CA SER A 35 -23.30 15.75 14.13
C SER A 35 -22.66 14.87 13.04
N ILE A 36 -21.33 14.87 12.97
CA ILE A 36 -20.61 13.62 12.67
C ILE A 36 -20.52 12.83 13.98
N ARG A 37 -21.67 12.37 14.49
CA ARG A 37 -21.67 11.20 15.38
C ARG A 37 -21.52 10.01 14.46
N SER A 38 -20.27 9.66 14.18
CA SER A 38 -19.91 8.38 13.61
C SER A 38 -20.52 7.31 14.52
N ALA A 39 -21.60 6.69 14.06
CA ALA A 39 -22.15 5.51 14.72
C ALA A 39 -21.06 4.44 14.63
N LEU A 40 -20.31 4.24 15.72
CA LEU A 40 -19.46 3.08 15.87
C LEU A 40 -20.35 1.84 15.65
N PRO A 41 -20.05 0.99 14.65
CA PRO A 41 -20.86 -0.19 14.41
C PRO A 41 -20.75 -1.12 15.62
N THR A 42 -21.85 -1.32 16.33
CA THR A 42 -22.00 -2.18 17.53
C THR A 42 -22.12 -3.68 17.19
N GLY A 43 -21.58 -4.12 16.06
CA GLY A 43 -21.56 -5.52 15.63
C GLY A 43 -20.20 -6.19 15.89
N PRO A 44 -20.15 -7.53 16.04
CA PRO A 44 -18.88 -8.25 16.10
C PRO A 44 -18.08 -7.95 14.83
N LEU A 45 -16.78 -7.68 14.95
CA LEU A 45 -15.90 -7.33 13.83
C LEU A 45 -15.92 -8.45 12.77
N VAL A 46 -16.58 -8.18 11.64
CA VAL A 46 -16.63 -9.04 10.46
C VAL A 46 -15.67 -8.45 9.41
N LEU A 47 -14.57 -9.18 9.15
CA LEU A 47 -13.52 -8.90 8.16
C LEU A 47 -12.70 -7.61 8.42
N PRO A 48 -11.40 -7.57 8.09
CA PRO A 48 -10.70 -6.29 8.03
C PRO A 48 -11.42 -5.38 7.02
N PRO A 49 -11.51 -4.07 7.29
CA PRO A 49 -12.14 -3.12 6.37
C PRO A 49 -11.51 -3.28 4.98
N GLU A 50 -12.34 -3.31 3.93
CA GLU A 50 -11.83 -3.36 2.55
C GLU A 50 -10.94 -2.14 2.31
N VAL A 51 -9.63 -2.38 2.31
CA VAL A 51 -8.66 -1.31 2.03
C VAL A 51 -8.80 -0.88 0.59
N ASP A 52 -9.03 0.41 0.38
CA ASP A 52 -8.95 1.04 -0.93
C ASP A 52 -7.52 0.90 -1.48
N ILE A 53 -7.38 0.06 -2.50
CA ILE A 53 -6.08 -0.26 -3.10
C ILE A 53 -5.51 0.93 -3.87
N GLY A 54 -6.35 1.84 -4.40
CA GLY A 54 -5.89 3.06 -5.04
C GLY A 54 -5.25 3.99 -4.03
N ALA A 55 -5.92 4.24 -2.89
CA ALA A 55 -5.37 5.02 -1.79
C ALA A 55 -4.08 4.40 -1.23
N ALA A 56 -4.07 3.09 -1.00
CA ALA A 56 -2.89 2.38 -0.50
C ALA A 56 -1.72 2.40 -1.50
N THR A 57 -2.00 2.34 -2.80
CA THR A 57 -1.00 2.46 -3.86
C THR A 57 -0.34 3.83 -3.82
N THR A 58 -1.14 4.90 -3.75
CA THR A 58 -0.62 6.28 -3.61
C THR A 58 0.21 6.43 -2.34
N PHE A 59 -0.26 5.87 -1.23
CA PHE A 59 0.46 5.89 0.05
C PHE A 59 1.84 5.22 -0.03
N ILE A 60 1.93 4.04 -0.64
CA ILE A 60 3.20 3.33 -0.84
C ILE A 60 4.12 4.10 -1.79
N LYS A 61 3.58 4.66 -2.89
CA LYS A 61 4.39 5.47 -3.83
C LYS A 61 5.01 6.67 -3.14
N ILE A 62 4.24 7.41 -2.35
CA ILE A 62 4.76 8.51 -1.54
C ILE A 62 5.83 8.00 -0.57
N GLY A 63 5.54 6.93 0.16
CA GLY A 63 6.43 6.36 1.16
C GLY A 63 7.82 5.96 0.65
N PHE A 64 7.85 5.39 -0.54
CA PHE A 64 9.08 4.93 -1.18
C PHE A 64 9.64 5.93 -2.20
N GLY A 65 9.08 7.14 -2.30
CA GLY A 65 9.53 8.15 -3.26
C GLY A 65 9.42 7.70 -4.72
N LEU A 66 8.44 6.85 -5.04
CA LEU A 66 8.21 6.30 -6.39
C LEU A 66 7.48 7.29 -7.30
N ASP A 67 6.95 8.38 -6.74
CA ASP A 67 6.32 9.45 -7.51
C ASP A 67 7.30 10.62 -7.69
N GLU A 68 7.90 10.72 -8.87
CA GLU A 68 8.87 11.77 -9.21
C GLU A 68 8.24 13.17 -9.22
N SER A 69 6.91 13.27 -9.34
CA SER A 69 6.21 14.55 -9.31
C SER A 69 6.06 15.11 -7.90
N VAL A 70 6.14 14.23 -6.90
CA VAL A 70 5.94 14.57 -5.50
C VAL A 70 7.29 14.45 -4.77
N ARG A 71 7.94 15.59 -4.51
CA ARG A 71 9.20 15.66 -3.72
C ARG A 71 8.97 15.44 -2.21
N PHE A 72 8.14 14.46 -1.87
CA PHE A 72 7.82 14.11 -0.49
C PHE A 72 7.90 12.60 -0.33
N GLN A 73 8.67 12.16 0.66
CA GLN A 73 8.74 10.77 1.08
C GLN A 73 8.64 10.69 2.60
N SER A 74 8.05 9.61 3.10
CA SER A 74 8.10 9.26 4.52
C SER A 74 9.03 8.07 4.71
N THR A 75 9.98 8.18 5.64
CA THR A 75 10.82 7.02 6.01
C THR A 75 10.10 6.08 6.99
N GLN A 76 9.02 6.54 7.60
CA GLN A 76 8.19 5.76 8.51
C GLN A 76 6.76 5.68 7.97
N LEU A 77 6.36 4.50 7.53
CA LEU A 77 4.99 4.26 7.09
C LEU A 77 4.63 2.81 7.24
N LEU A 78 3.36 2.54 7.47
CA LEU A 78 2.84 1.19 7.48
C LEU A 78 1.40 1.21 6.98
N THR A 79 1.06 0.30 6.06
CA THR A 79 -0.32 0.13 5.64
C THR A 79 -1.17 -0.39 6.79
N PRO A 80 -2.49 -0.15 6.78
CA PRO A 80 -3.41 -0.98 7.56
C PRO A 80 -3.27 -2.46 7.22
N ARG A 81 -3.88 -3.33 8.01
CA ARG A 81 -3.93 -4.78 7.76
C ARG A 81 -4.55 -5.11 6.40
N LEU A 82 -3.80 -5.86 5.60
CA LEU A 82 -4.12 -6.29 4.25
C LEU A 82 -4.27 -7.81 4.20
N ARG A 83 -5.04 -8.28 3.21
CA ARG A 83 -4.93 -9.65 2.72
C ARG A 83 -3.68 -9.80 1.84
N ILE A 84 -3.16 -11.01 1.70
CA ILE A 84 -2.01 -11.33 0.85
C ILE A 84 -2.20 -10.79 -0.56
N VAL A 85 -3.37 -10.99 -1.18
CA VAL A 85 -3.62 -10.51 -2.55
C VAL A 85 -3.47 -9.00 -2.67
N GLN A 86 -3.84 -8.25 -1.62
CA GLN A 86 -3.68 -6.80 -1.57
C GLN A 86 -2.22 -6.42 -1.31
N ALA A 87 -1.58 -7.06 -0.33
CA ALA A 87 -0.18 -6.83 -0.01
C ALA A 87 0.74 -7.13 -1.21
N GLN A 88 0.50 -8.20 -1.97
CA GLN A 88 1.24 -8.56 -3.17
C GLN A 88 1.27 -7.42 -4.20
N LYS A 89 0.13 -6.76 -4.42
CA LYS A 89 0.03 -5.62 -5.35
C LYS A 89 0.89 -4.45 -4.88
N LEU A 90 0.89 -4.17 -3.58
CA LEU A 90 1.63 -3.05 -2.99
C LEU A 90 3.12 -3.31 -2.91
N ILE A 91 3.53 -4.51 -2.50
CA ILE A 91 4.94 -4.94 -2.42
C ILE A 91 5.59 -4.86 -3.80
N ALA A 92 4.89 -5.32 -4.85
CA ALA A 92 5.40 -5.28 -6.22
C ALA A 92 5.60 -3.86 -6.79
N LEU A 93 5.04 -2.82 -6.16
CA LEU A 93 5.30 -1.42 -6.57
C LEU A 93 6.77 -1.02 -6.33
N VAL A 94 7.38 -1.56 -5.28
CA VAL A 94 8.78 -1.31 -4.93
C VAL A 94 9.65 -2.32 -5.68
N LYS A 95 10.14 -1.94 -6.87
CA LYS A 95 10.92 -2.84 -7.74
C LYS A 95 12.10 -3.48 -7.02
N SER A 96 12.93 -2.64 -6.40
CA SER A 96 14.11 -3.06 -5.65
C SER A 96 14.48 -2.03 -4.59
N TYR A 97 15.02 -2.47 -3.46
CA TYR A 97 15.66 -1.64 -2.45
C TYR A 97 16.75 -2.46 -1.78
N ASN A 98 18.02 -2.17 -2.05
CA ASN A 98 19.15 -3.01 -1.62
C ASN A 98 18.90 -4.50 -1.94
N ASN A 99 18.77 -5.38 -0.94
CA ASN A 99 18.48 -6.81 -1.16
C ASN A 99 16.99 -7.13 -1.35
N PHE A 100 16.09 -6.18 -1.08
CA PHE A 100 14.67 -6.36 -1.29
C PHE A 100 14.33 -6.35 -2.79
N GLU A 101 13.67 -7.41 -3.27
CA GLU A 101 13.17 -7.53 -4.64
C GLU A 101 11.64 -7.70 -4.63
N GLY A 102 10.90 -6.61 -4.83
CA GLY A 102 9.45 -6.57 -4.55
C GLY A 102 8.63 -7.60 -5.33
N GLU A 103 8.95 -7.85 -6.60
CA GLU A 103 8.27 -8.89 -7.38
C GLU A 103 8.49 -10.29 -6.82
N LYS A 104 9.72 -10.62 -6.40
CA LYS A 104 10.05 -11.92 -5.81
C LYS A 104 9.38 -12.09 -4.45
N VAL A 105 9.40 -11.05 -3.61
CA VAL A 105 8.75 -11.04 -2.31
C VAL A 105 7.24 -11.22 -2.49
N ALA A 106 6.61 -10.44 -3.38
CA ALA A 106 5.19 -10.56 -3.68
C ALA A 106 4.84 -11.97 -4.18
N ALA A 107 5.61 -12.55 -5.09
CA ALA A 107 5.37 -13.89 -5.59
C ALA A 107 5.40 -14.95 -4.47
N ALA A 108 6.40 -14.87 -3.58
CA ALA A 108 6.58 -15.81 -2.48
C ALA A 108 5.41 -15.79 -1.47
N MET A 109 4.73 -14.64 -1.31
CA MET A 109 3.56 -14.53 -0.42
C MET A 109 2.43 -15.52 -0.76
N THR A 110 2.34 -15.97 -2.02
CA THR A 110 1.32 -16.92 -2.48
C THR A 110 1.32 -18.21 -1.66
N GLU A 111 2.48 -18.66 -1.19
CA GLU A 111 2.61 -19.88 -0.39
C GLU A 111 1.89 -19.79 0.97
N PHE A 112 1.71 -18.58 1.49
CA PHE A 112 1.15 -18.32 2.82
C PHE A 112 -0.34 -17.95 2.80
N ARG A 113 -0.95 -17.94 1.61
CA ARG A 113 -2.35 -17.61 1.42
C ARG A 113 -3.25 -18.50 2.26
N GLY A 114 -4.19 -17.88 2.98
CA GLY A 114 -5.11 -18.58 3.88
C GLY A 114 -4.46 -19.20 5.12
N LYS A 115 -3.16 -18.97 5.39
CA LYS A 115 -2.45 -19.47 6.58
C LYS A 115 -2.19 -18.38 7.62
N VAL A 116 -2.18 -17.13 7.19
CA VAL A 116 -1.94 -15.94 8.03
C VAL A 116 -3.24 -15.19 8.31
N SER A 117 -3.23 -14.30 9.28
CA SER A 117 -4.37 -13.45 9.63
C SER A 117 -4.38 -12.16 8.81
N SER A 118 -3.24 -11.49 8.75
CA SER A 118 -3.09 -10.21 8.05
C SER A 118 -1.63 -9.90 7.75
N ILE A 119 -1.45 -9.03 6.77
CA ILE A 119 -0.16 -8.50 6.34
C ILE A 119 -0.19 -6.98 6.48
N GLU A 120 0.89 -6.37 6.98
CA GLU A 120 1.11 -4.94 6.86
C GLU A 120 2.43 -4.71 6.15
N PHE A 121 2.47 -3.80 5.18
CA PHE A 121 3.66 -3.50 4.40
C PHE A 121 3.96 -2.01 4.47
N GLY A 122 5.24 -1.66 4.52
CA GLY A 122 5.64 -0.27 4.60
C GLY A 122 7.14 -0.12 4.74
N ARG A 123 7.54 0.88 5.50
CA ARG A 123 8.93 1.32 5.62
C ARG A 123 9.25 1.74 7.05
N GLU A 124 10.41 1.31 7.53
CA GLU A 124 11.07 1.78 8.76
C GLU A 124 12.53 2.10 8.41
N GLY A 125 12.75 3.23 7.73
CA GLY A 125 14.01 3.52 7.04
C GLY A 125 14.16 2.74 5.73
N SER A 126 13.90 1.44 5.77
CA SER A 126 13.95 0.47 4.68
C SER A 126 12.67 -0.39 4.65
N PRO A 127 12.43 -1.21 3.60
CA PRO A 127 11.22 -2.02 3.50
C PRO A 127 10.99 -2.89 4.73
N VAL A 128 9.74 -2.91 5.22
CA VAL A 128 9.32 -3.79 6.32
C VAL A 128 8.03 -4.51 5.96
N LEU A 129 7.93 -5.75 6.40
CA LEU A 129 6.73 -6.57 6.31
C LEU A 129 6.37 -7.08 7.70
N TYR A 130 5.12 -6.87 8.11
CA TYR A 130 4.56 -7.53 9.29
C TYR A 130 3.58 -8.61 8.87
N ILE A 131 3.66 -9.75 9.54
CA ILE A 131 2.77 -10.90 9.33
C ILE A 131 2.14 -11.25 10.67
N ASP A 132 0.83 -11.13 10.78
CA ASP A 132 0.08 -11.57 11.94
C ASP A 132 -0.35 -13.04 11.75
N LEU A 133 -0.05 -13.89 12.73
CA LEU A 133 -0.45 -15.29 12.76
C LEU A 133 -1.81 -15.47 13.44
N PRO A 134 -2.69 -16.32 12.88
CA PRO A 134 -3.97 -16.62 13.49
C PRO A 134 -3.80 -17.46 14.76
N TYR A 135 -4.64 -17.21 15.76
CA TYR A 135 -4.80 -18.10 16.91
C TYR A 135 -5.92 -19.12 16.69
N TRP A 136 -6.99 -18.69 16.01
CA TRP A 136 -8.13 -19.51 15.67
C TRP A 136 -8.26 -19.61 14.15
N THR A 137 -8.80 -20.72 13.64
CA THR A 137 -8.99 -20.94 12.20
C THR A 137 -9.87 -19.88 11.52
N HIS A 138 -10.82 -19.27 12.24
CA HIS A 138 -11.66 -18.18 11.71
C HIS A 138 -10.92 -16.85 11.56
N GLN A 139 -9.69 -16.73 12.07
CA GLN A 139 -8.87 -15.54 11.93
C GLN A 139 -7.99 -15.57 10.67
N ARG A 140 -7.97 -16.67 9.91
CA ARG A 140 -7.25 -16.73 8.63
C ARG A 140 -7.89 -15.79 7.61
N GLU A 141 -7.08 -15.13 6.80
CA GLU A 141 -7.51 -14.10 5.85
C GLU A 141 -8.56 -14.54 4.81
N GLU A 142 -8.69 -15.86 4.56
CA GLU A 142 -9.64 -16.44 3.60
C GLU A 142 -10.87 -17.07 4.27
N THR A 143 -10.98 -17.02 5.60
CA THR A 143 -12.10 -17.66 6.28
C THR A 143 -13.37 -16.81 6.17
N VAL A 144 -14.36 -17.34 5.45
CA VAL A 144 -15.71 -16.76 5.31
C VAL A 144 -16.66 -17.24 6.43
N LEU A 145 -16.22 -18.21 7.24
CA LEU A 145 -17.08 -18.89 8.20
C LEU A 145 -17.39 -18.00 9.42
N ALA A 146 -18.65 -17.58 9.52
CA ALA A 146 -19.25 -17.13 10.76
C ALA A 146 -19.37 -18.32 11.73
N GLY A 147 -18.46 -18.41 12.71
CA GLY A 147 -18.47 -19.48 13.70
C GLY A 147 -17.32 -19.42 14.69
N LYS A 148 -17.43 -20.21 15.78
CA LYS A 148 -16.34 -20.44 16.72
C LYS A 148 -15.35 -21.41 16.09
N GLY A 149 -14.44 -20.92 15.25
CA GLY A 149 -13.38 -21.74 14.66
C GLY A 149 -12.56 -22.48 15.72
N GLU A 150 -11.81 -23.51 15.32
CA GLU A 150 -10.94 -24.30 16.19
C GLU A 150 -9.63 -23.57 16.53
N LYS A 151 -9.05 -23.88 17.69
CA LYS A 151 -7.74 -23.36 18.11
C LYS A 151 -6.68 -23.97 17.20
N ILE A 152 -5.82 -23.13 16.65
CA ILE A 152 -4.69 -23.61 15.86
C ILE A 152 -3.64 -24.19 16.82
N PRO A 153 -3.20 -25.45 16.62
CA PRO A 153 -2.16 -26.05 17.45
C PRO A 153 -0.85 -25.26 17.42
N ASP A 154 -0.18 -25.16 18.57
CA ASP A 154 1.06 -24.38 18.68
C ASP A 154 2.18 -24.96 17.79
N ASN A 155 2.19 -26.28 17.55
CA ASN A 155 3.13 -26.92 16.63
C ASN A 155 2.91 -26.55 15.15
N GLU A 156 1.69 -26.21 14.76
CA GLU A 156 1.35 -25.78 13.41
C GLU A 156 1.86 -24.35 13.19
N ASN A 157 1.63 -23.47 14.17
CA ASN A 157 2.20 -22.12 14.15
C ASN A 157 3.72 -22.14 14.14
N ALA A 158 4.37 -23.00 14.94
CA ALA A 158 5.83 -23.13 14.93
C ALA A 158 6.37 -23.57 13.56
N LYS A 159 5.71 -24.52 12.89
CA LYS A 159 6.06 -24.93 11.52
C LYS A 159 5.86 -23.81 10.51
N LEU A 160 4.80 -23.00 10.66
CA LEU A 160 4.54 -21.84 9.81
C LEU A 160 5.61 -20.76 9.99
N VAL A 161 5.99 -20.43 11.23
CA VAL A 161 7.08 -19.49 11.56
C VAL A 161 8.39 -19.96 10.94
N GLU A 162 8.75 -21.22 11.12
CA GLU A 162 9.98 -21.77 10.54
C GLU A 162 9.94 -21.69 9.01
N ARG A 163 8.79 -22.00 8.40
CA ARG A 163 8.66 -21.90 6.95
C ARG A 163 8.78 -20.47 6.45
N LEU A 164 8.17 -19.51 7.13
CA LEU A 164 8.32 -18.07 6.85
C LEU A 164 9.79 -17.67 6.93
N LYS A 165 10.49 -18.05 8.00
CA LYS A 165 11.92 -17.76 8.18
C LYS A 165 12.76 -18.33 7.04
N GLN A 166 12.52 -19.57 6.63
CA GLN A 166 13.22 -20.20 5.50
C GLN A 166 12.97 -19.44 4.18
N VAL A 167 11.76 -18.96 3.94
CA VAL A 167 11.46 -18.19 2.71
C VAL A 167 12.11 -16.81 2.78
N PHE A 168 11.87 -16.04 3.84
CA PHE A 168 12.29 -14.64 3.89
C PHE A 168 13.79 -14.46 4.13
N ILE A 169 14.37 -15.16 5.10
CA ILE A 169 15.82 -15.04 5.39
C ILE A 169 16.63 -15.78 4.32
N LYS A 170 16.31 -17.06 4.05
CA LYS A 170 17.21 -17.90 3.23
C LYS A 170 17.03 -17.72 1.73
N LYS A 171 15.82 -17.40 1.25
CA LYS A 171 15.57 -17.27 -0.20
C LYS A 171 15.45 -15.83 -0.67
N LEU A 172 14.93 -14.93 0.17
CA LEU A 172 14.63 -13.55 -0.18
C LEU A 172 15.56 -12.54 0.50
N ALA A 173 16.63 -13.02 1.15
CA ALA A 173 17.68 -12.22 1.75
C ALA A 173 17.18 -11.08 2.65
N ALA A 174 16.12 -11.33 3.44
CA ALA A 174 15.78 -10.43 4.53
C ALA A 174 16.89 -10.48 5.59
N ASP A 175 17.22 -9.33 6.15
CA ASP A 175 18.30 -9.17 7.13
C ASP A 175 17.82 -9.50 8.54
N GLU A 176 16.57 -9.13 8.85
CA GLU A 176 15.96 -9.35 10.17
C GLU A 176 14.66 -10.14 10.07
N PHE A 177 14.43 -10.99 11.08
CA PHE A 177 13.20 -11.76 11.26
C PHE A 177 12.93 -11.91 12.75
N ASP A 178 12.05 -11.06 13.27
CA ASP A 178 11.71 -10.99 14.68
C ASP A 178 10.31 -11.53 14.93
N VAL A 179 10.16 -12.30 16.00
CA VAL A 179 8.87 -12.88 16.39
C VAL A 179 8.45 -12.31 17.74
N GLU A 180 7.38 -11.52 17.75
CA GLU A 180 6.78 -10.94 18.95
C GLU A 180 5.37 -11.51 19.14
N GLY A 181 5.25 -12.54 19.97
CA GLY A 181 4.00 -13.25 20.19
C GLY A 181 3.51 -13.94 18.90
N ARG A 182 2.50 -13.36 18.25
CA ARG A 182 1.95 -13.83 16.96
C ARG A 182 2.23 -12.88 15.80
N ARG A 183 2.99 -11.83 16.03
CA ARG A 183 3.38 -10.88 15.01
C ARG A 183 4.83 -11.15 14.62
N ILE A 184 5.08 -11.25 13.33
CA ILE A 184 6.41 -11.43 12.77
C ILE A 184 6.77 -10.13 12.06
N ARG A 185 7.94 -9.57 12.37
CA ARG A 185 8.53 -8.43 11.66
C ARG A 185 9.65 -8.95 10.78
N ILE A 186 9.65 -8.53 9.51
CA ILE A 186 10.65 -8.90 8.51
C ILE A 186 11.14 -7.61 7.89
N TRP A 187 12.46 -7.39 7.92
CA TRP A 187 13.06 -6.14 7.50
C TRP A 187 14.27 -6.41 6.60
N TRP A 188 14.48 -5.52 5.64
CA TRP A 188 15.59 -5.54 4.70
C TRP A 188 16.38 -4.26 4.88
N ASP A 189 17.71 -4.34 4.91
CA ASP A 189 18.56 -3.17 4.72
C ASP A 189 18.73 -2.94 3.23
#